data_AF-A0A3E1IXC9-F1
#
_entry.id   AF-A0A3E1IXC9-F1
#
_cell.length_a   1.000
_cell.length_b   1.000
_cell.length_c   1.000
_cell.angle_alpha   90.00
_cell.angle_beta   90.00
_cell.angle_gamma   90.00
#
_symmetry.space_group_name_H-M   'P 1'
#
loop_
_entity.id
_entity.type
_entity.pdbx_description
1 polymer ?
#
loop_
_entity_poly.entity_id
_entity_poly.type
_entity_poly.pdbx_seq_one_letter_code
_entity_poly.pdbx_strand_id
1 'polypeptide(L)'
;MRNFSNTLLYANDDDNETFWEVINSNFPDQVDPSRFQTKNRRPFPVYEGLIPVGSSRSMASYHVSSCFNNTHGKKMYLYLAMQICKVACIVGDISHGRPISPEMKRALTKECIYKLENMWYLINECYKDKHNEAEVSKLRSNPTIPKMINGILVSPSQLEAVVLLHIGDTEYWTSLTLRFIMGKWVCTLADIG
;
A
#
# COMPACT_ATOMS: atom_id res chain seq x y z
N MET A 1 -15.85 84.19 3.98
CA MET A 1 -17.10 83.47 4.31
C MET A 1 -16.79 81.99 4.39
N ARG A 2 -17.34 81.31 5.42
CA ARG A 2 -17.62 79.86 5.59
C ARG A 2 -17.02 78.82 4.61
N ASN A 3 -16.31 77.84 5.20
CA ASN A 3 -16.47 76.36 5.06
C ASN A 3 -16.24 75.73 3.66
N PHE A 4 -15.86 74.46 3.44
CA PHE A 4 -15.48 73.24 4.21
C PHE A 4 -14.42 72.51 3.33
N SER A 5 -13.56 71.57 3.75
CA SER A 5 -13.19 70.97 5.05
C SER A 5 -11.78 70.36 4.92
N ASN A 6 -11.18 69.90 6.04
CA ASN A 6 -9.90 69.18 6.07
C ASN A 6 -10.04 67.99 7.04
N THR A 7 -9.73 66.75 6.62
CA THR A 7 -9.61 65.61 7.56
C THR A 7 -8.65 64.53 7.06
N LEU A 8 -7.54 64.36 7.77
CA LEU A 8 -6.87 63.07 7.92
C LEU A 8 -6.22 63.08 9.31
N LEU A 9 -6.69 62.16 10.17
CA LEU A 9 -6.32 62.10 11.58
C LEU A 9 -5.04 61.29 11.76
N TYR A 10 -4.11 61.81 12.56
CA TYR A 10 -2.99 61.06 13.12
C TYR A 10 -3.39 60.48 14.48
N ALA A 11 -3.19 59.18 14.67
CA ALA A 11 -3.15 58.45 15.96
C ALA A 11 -2.73 57.00 15.68
N ASN A 12 -1.95 56.29 16.50
CA ASN A 12 -1.05 56.59 17.63
C ASN A 12 -0.03 55.43 17.68
N ASP A 13 1.27 55.69 17.89
CA ASP A 13 2.34 54.67 17.78
C ASP A 13 2.85 54.14 19.16
N ASP A 14 1.99 53.95 20.16
CA ASP A 14 2.40 53.57 21.53
C ASP A 14 2.06 52.11 21.97
N ASP A 15 1.31 51.34 21.18
CA ASP A 15 0.84 49.99 21.60
C ASP A 15 1.84 48.84 21.37
N ASN A 16 3.04 49.11 20.86
CA ASN A 16 3.91 48.09 20.27
C ASN A 16 4.96 47.50 21.25
N GLU A 17 5.51 48.27 22.19
CA GLU A 17 6.64 47.81 23.02
C GLU A 17 6.25 46.67 23.99
N THR A 18 5.09 46.79 24.64
CA THR A 18 4.56 45.79 25.59
C THR A 18 4.35 44.41 24.97
N PHE A 19 4.09 44.35 23.65
CA PHE A 19 3.93 43.10 22.92
C PHE A 19 5.28 42.37 22.77
N TRP A 20 6.36 43.09 22.48
CA TRP A 20 7.68 42.49 22.28
C TRP A 20 8.35 42.03 23.57
N GLU A 21 8.09 42.67 24.72
CA GLU A 21 8.58 42.20 26.02
C GLU A 21 7.99 40.84 26.44
N VAL A 22 6.70 40.62 26.18
CA VAL A 22 6.02 39.33 26.48
C VAL A 22 6.50 38.21 25.55
N ILE A 23 6.83 38.53 24.30
CA ILE A 23 7.47 37.58 23.38
C ILE A 23 8.88 37.23 23.88
N ASN A 24 9.73 38.23 24.14
CA ASN A 24 11.15 38.01 24.46
C ASN A 24 11.39 37.32 25.82
N SER A 25 10.42 37.36 26.75
CA SER A 25 10.55 36.73 28.07
C SER A 25 10.10 35.26 28.13
N ASN A 26 9.36 34.76 27.14
CA ASN A 26 8.79 33.40 27.15
C ASN A 26 9.53 32.38 26.27
N PHE A 27 10.49 32.81 25.45
CA PHE A 27 11.33 31.91 24.65
C PHE A 27 12.75 31.83 25.24
N PRO A 28 13.15 30.70 25.86
CA PRO A 28 14.52 30.54 26.32
C PRO A 28 15.50 30.54 25.14
N ASP A 29 16.67 31.15 25.35
CA ASP A 29 17.68 31.35 24.32
C ASP A 29 18.05 30.06 23.55
N GLN A 30 17.91 30.15 22.23
CA GLN A 30 18.58 29.32 21.22
C GLN A 30 18.55 27.79 21.45
N VAL A 31 17.40 27.18 21.19
CA VAL A 31 17.44 25.86 20.50
C VAL A 31 17.86 26.13 19.05
N ASP A 32 19.15 25.97 18.75
CA ASP A 32 19.71 26.06 17.40
C ASP A 32 18.90 25.18 16.41
N PRO A 33 18.14 25.78 15.48
CA PRO A 33 17.28 25.03 14.56
C PRO A 33 18.08 24.33 13.45
N SER A 34 19.39 24.58 13.33
CA SER A 34 20.23 24.00 12.28
C SER A 34 20.65 22.55 12.56
N ARG A 35 20.55 22.08 13.82
CA ARG A 35 20.81 20.68 14.18
C ARG A 35 19.55 19.81 14.09
N PHE A 36 19.29 19.31 12.89
CA PHE A 36 18.58 18.03 12.73
C PHE A 36 19.26 16.98 13.60
N GLN A 37 18.63 16.58 14.71
CA GLN A 37 19.15 15.50 15.55
C GLN A 37 19.13 14.19 14.77
N THR A 38 20.27 13.84 14.17
CA THR A 38 20.53 12.54 13.56
C THR A 38 20.66 11.47 14.64
N LYS A 39 19.53 11.14 15.30
CA LYS A 39 19.43 9.92 16.09
C LYS A 39 19.88 8.76 15.20
N ASN A 40 20.87 7.99 15.66
CA ASN A 40 21.42 6.86 14.92
C ASN A 40 20.27 5.98 14.41
N ARG A 41 20.03 6.03 13.09
CA ARG A 41 18.95 5.30 12.44
C ARG A 41 19.23 3.81 12.55
N ARG A 42 18.62 3.15 13.52
CA ARG A 42 18.58 1.69 13.56
C ARG A 42 17.67 1.24 12.42
N PRO A 43 18.12 0.38 11.49
CA PRO A 43 17.25 -0.16 10.47
C PRO A 43 16.13 -0.96 11.15
N PHE A 44 14.91 -0.84 10.65
CA PHE A 44 13.81 -1.70 11.08
C PHE A 44 14.13 -3.17 10.72
N PRO A 45 13.60 -4.14 11.48
CA PRO A 45 13.85 -5.54 11.19
C PRO A 45 13.27 -5.92 9.82
N VAL A 46 14.13 -6.51 8.99
CA VAL A 46 13.80 -7.08 7.68
C VAL A 46 13.86 -8.60 7.81
N TYR A 47 12.87 -9.28 7.25
CA TYR A 47 12.81 -10.75 7.23
C TYR A 47 12.72 -11.25 5.80
N GLU A 48 13.73 -12.02 5.41
CA GLU A 48 13.86 -12.57 4.07
C GLU A 48 13.90 -14.10 4.09
N GLY A 49 13.58 -14.69 2.94
CA GLY A 49 13.74 -16.11 2.69
C GLY A 49 13.03 -16.57 1.41
N LEU A 50 12.80 -17.88 1.35
CA LEU A 50 12.06 -18.53 0.27
C LEU A 50 10.81 -19.19 0.84
N ILE A 51 9.70 -19.14 0.10
CA ILE A 51 8.49 -19.94 0.36
C ILE A 51 8.17 -20.85 -0.84
N PRO A 52 7.73 -22.10 -0.63
CA PRO A 52 7.30 -22.98 -1.70
C PRO A 52 5.98 -22.50 -2.30
N VAL A 53 5.89 -22.50 -3.63
CA VAL A 53 4.73 -22.05 -4.39
C VAL A 53 4.18 -23.20 -5.24
N GLY A 54 2.98 -23.66 -4.88
CA GLY A 54 2.30 -24.76 -5.58
C GLY A 54 3.04 -26.10 -5.49
N SER A 55 2.77 -26.98 -6.45
CA SER A 55 3.39 -28.31 -6.58
C SER A 55 4.64 -28.34 -7.47
N SER A 56 4.97 -27.24 -8.16
CA SER A 56 5.93 -27.19 -9.27
C SER A 56 7.41 -27.12 -8.86
N ARG A 57 7.73 -27.36 -7.58
CA ARG A 57 9.06 -27.08 -6.95
C ARG A 57 9.51 -25.61 -7.06
N SER A 58 8.65 -24.70 -7.53
CA SER A 58 8.94 -23.26 -7.59
C SER A 58 9.00 -22.68 -6.19
N MET A 59 9.98 -21.80 -5.96
CA MET A 59 10.10 -21.01 -4.74
C MET A 59 9.86 -19.55 -5.10
N ALA A 60 9.11 -18.82 -4.27
CA ALA A 60 9.09 -17.37 -4.31
C ALA A 60 10.06 -16.83 -3.26
N SER A 61 10.86 -15.82 -3.62
CA SER A 61 11.57 -15.01 -2.64
C SER A 61 10.57 -14.11 -1.91
N TYR A 62 10.79 -13.91 -0.62
CA TYR A 62 10.08 -12.88 0.14
C TYR A 62 11.05 -11.97 0.86
N HIS A 63 10.67 -10.70 0.93
CA HIS A 63 11.24 -9.66 1.75
C HIS A 63 10.05 -8.99 2.47
N VAL A 64 9.95 -9.14 3.79
CA VAL A 64 8.90 -8.46 4.56
C VAL A 64 9.52 -7.71 5.73
N SER A 65 9.18 -6.43 5.84
CA SER A 65 9.65 -5.52 6.89
C SER A 65 8.48 -4.77 7.54
N SER A 66 8.79 -3.83 8.43
CA SER A 66 7.79 -2.98 9.10
C SER A 66 8.33 -1.55 9.23
N CYS A 67 7.51 -0.53 9.03
CA CYS A 67 7.95 0.86 9.19
C CYS A 67 7.73 1.42 10.61
N PHE A 68 7.42 0.57 11.59
CA PHE A 68 7.21 0.92 12.99
C PHE A 68 7.86 -0.10 13.93
N ASN A 69 8.21 0.35 15.14
CA ASN A 69 8.78 -0.51 16.17
C ASN A 69 7.76 -1.59 16.60
N ASN A 70 8.15 -2.86 16.47
CA ASN A 70 7.41 -4.00 16.99
C ASN A 70 8.36 -5.08 17.50
N THR A 71 7.84 -5.98 18.33
CA THR A 71 8.58 -7.09 18.93
C THR A 71 8.28 -8.44 18.27
N HIS A 72 7.68 -8.43 17.07
CA HIS A 72 7.31 -9.66 16.38
C HIS A 72 8.54 -10.39 15.84
N GLY A 73 8.63 -11.70 16.08
CA GLY A 73 9.71 -12.54 15.56
C GLY A 73 9.43 -13.06 14.14
N LYS A 74 10.45 -13.69 13.54
CA LYS A 74 10.47 -14.23 12.15
C LYS A 74 9.22 -15.01 11.74
N LYS A 75 8.60 -15.76 12.66
CA LYS A 75 7.37 -16.54 12.39
C LYS A 75 6.19 -15.66 11.94
N MET A 76 6.05 -14.45 12.48
CA MET A 76 4.99 -13.52 12.09
C MET A 76 5.21 -13.01 10.65
N TYR A 77 6.43 -12.60 10.33
CA TYR A 77 6.76 -12.09 9.00
C TYR A 77 6.67 -13.16 7.91
N LEU A 78 7.04 -14.41 8.22
CA LEU A 78 6.78 -15.55 7.34
C LEU A 78 5.27 -15.76 7.12
N TYR A 79 4.46 -15.67 8.17
CA TYR A 79 2.99 -15.74 8.04
C TYR A 79 2.43 -14.61 7.16
N LEU A 80 2.92 -13.37 7.32
CA LEU A 80 2.54 -12.23 6.46
C LEU A 80 2.93 -12.47 4.99
N ALA A 81 4.16 -12.94 4.73
CA ALA A 81 4.60 -13.31 3.38
C ALA A 81 3.68 -14.38 2.76
N MET A 82 3.27 -15.38 3.53
CA MET A 82 2.32 -16.41 3.08
C MET A 82 0.90 -15.84 2.83
N GLN A 83 0.43 -14.86 3.62
CA GLN A 83 -0.85 -14.19 3.34
C GLN A 83 -0.77 -13.38 2.04
N ILE A 84 0.29 -12.60 1.85
CA ILE A 84 0.55 -11.84 0.61
C ILE A 84 0.58 -12.80 -0.59
N CYS A 85 1.39 -13.86 -0.52
CA CYS A 85 1.51 -14.88 -1.56
C CYS A 85 0.14 -15.46 -1.95
N LYS A 86 -0.67 -15.86 -0.96
CA LYS A 86 -1.99 -16.43 -1.18
C LYS A 86 -2.95 -15.43 -1.82
N VAL A 87 -2.98 -14.19 -1.31
CA VAL A 87 -3.85 -13.14 -1.86
C VAL A 87 -3.44 -12.79 -3.29
N ALA A 88 -2.15 -12.70 -3.59
CA ALA A 88 -1.64 -12.45 -4.95
C ALA A 88 -2.05 -13.57 -5.92
N CYS A 89 -1.99 -14.85 -5.52
CA CYS A 89 -2.52 -15.94 -6.33
C CYS A 89 -4.02 -15.78 -6.64
N ILE A 90 -4.82 -15.36 -5.64
CA ILE A 90 -6.26 -15.16 -5.82
C ILE A 90 -6.55 -13.95 -6.72
N VAL A 91 -5.79 -12.86 -6.57
CA VAL A 91 -5.90 -11.67 -7.43
C VAL A 91 -5.58 -12.02 -8.88
N GLY A 92 -4.46 -12.73 -9.12
CA GLY A 92 -4.14 -13.27 -10.44
C GLY A 92 -5.26 -14.16 -10.98
N ASP A 93 -5.69 -15.16 -10.22
CA ASP A 93 -6.75 -16.08 -10.66
C ASP A 93 -8.05 -15.38 -11.08
N ILE A 94 -8.50 -14.35 -10.33
CA ILE A 94 -9.69 -13.56 -10.69
C ILE A 94 -9.41 -12.66 -11.90
N SER A 95 -8.20 -12.07 -12.00
CA SER A 95 -7.81 -11.15 -13.07
C SER A 95 -7.88 -11.74 -14.48
N HIS A 96 -7.67 -13.07 -14.60
CA HIS A 96 -7.85 -13.83 -15.85
C HIS A 96 -9.10 -14.72 -15.87
N GLY A 97 -10.10 -14.38 -15.03
CA GLY A 97 -11.44 -14.93 -15.13
C GLY A 97 -11.62 -16.37 -14.65
N ARG A 98 -10.83 -16.83 -13.65
CA ARG A 98 -11.15 -18.10 -12.97
C ARG A 98 -12.39 -17.93 -12.07
N PRO A 99 -13.23 -18.98 -11.92
CA PRO A 99 -14.40 -18.93 -11.05
C PRO A 99 -14.04 -18.63 -9.58
N ILE A 100 -14.73 -17.65 -8.98
CA ILE A 100 -14.41 -17.16 -7.65
C ILE A 100 -14.97 -18.07 -6.54
N SER A 101 -14.09 -18.77 -5.84
CA SER A 101 -14.47 -19.68 -4.75
C SER A 101 -14.96 -18.94 -3.48
N PRO A 102 -15.68 -19.61 -2.57
CA PRO A 102 -16.04 -19.04 -1.26
C PRO A 102 -14.84 -18.63 -0.39
N GLU A 103 -13.68 -19.24 -0.58
CA GLU A 103 -12.42 -18.91 0.09
C GLU A 103 -11.83 -17.62 -0.49
N MET A 104 -11.87 -17.47 -1.82
CA MET A 104 -11.48 -16.23 -2.51
C MET A 104 -12.34 -15.05 -2.06
N LYS A 105 -13.67 -15.24 -2.01
CA LYS A 105 -14.63 -14.23 -1.49
C LYS A 105 -14.40 -13.82 -0.04
N ARG A 106 -13.67 -14.62 0.75
CA ARG A 106 -13.31 -14.31 2.14
C ARG A 106 -11.94 -13.65 2.30
N ALA A 107 -11.13 -13.61 1.23
CA ALA A 107 -9.78 -13.03 1.25
C ALA A 107 -9.71 -11.59 0.70
N LEU A 108 -10.76 -11.11 0.02
CA LEU A 108 -10.84 -9.78 -0.58
C LEU A 108 -12.14 -9.06 -0.19
N THR A 109 -12.15 -7.72 -0.27
CA THR A 109 -13.40 -6.95 -0.23
C THR A 109 -14.22 -7.15 -1.50
N LYS A 110 -15.54 -6.92 -1.41
CA LYS A 110 -16.44 -6.93 -2.58
C LYS A 110 -15.99 -5.96 -3.67
N GLU A 111 -15.42 -4.82 -3.30
CA GLU A 111 -14.93 -3.80 -4.23
C GLU A 111 -13.70 -4.29 -5.01
N CYS A 112 -12.73 -4.94 -4.34
CA CYS A 112 -11.59 -5.56 -5.04
C CYS A 112 -12.06 -6.61 -6.04
N ILE A 113 -12.99 -7.49 -5.62
CA ILE A 113 -13.54 -8.54 -6.49
C ILE A 113 -14.21 -7.91 -7.72
N TYR A 114 -15.08 -6.92 -7.51
CA TYR A 114 -15.77 -6.20 -8.59
C TYR A 114 -14.81 -5.54 -9.59
N LYS A 115 -13.73 -4.91 -9.10
CA LYS A 115 -12.70 -4.30 -9.95
C LYS A 115 -11.96 -5.34 -10.80
N LEU A 116 -11.56 -6.47 -10.21
CA LEU A 116 -10.87 -7.56 -10.91
C LEU A 116 -11.79 -8.28 -11.92
N GLU A 117 -13.06 -8.52 -11.56
CA GLU A 117 -14.07 -9.08 -12.49
C GLU A 117 -14.35 -8.14 -13.66
N ASN A 118 -14.47 -6.82 -13.43
CA ASN A 118 -14.63 -5.83 -14.49
C ASN A 118 -13.41 -5.76 -15.42
N MET A 119 -12.20 -5.81 -14.86
CA MET A 119 -10.97 -5.82 -15.66
C MET A 119 -10.90 -7.08 -16.53
N TRP A 120 -11.20 -8.26 -15.97
CA TRP A 120 -11.34 -9.49 -16.76
C TRP A 120 -12.41 -9.35 -17.86
N TYR A 121 -13.58 -8.78 -17.55
CA TYR A 121 -14.64 -8.56 -18.53
C TYR A 121 -14.15 -7.73 -19.73
N LEU A 122 -13.49 -6.59 -19.47
CA LEU A 122 -12.93 -5.75 -20.53
C LEU A 122 -11.91 -6.50 -21.40
N ILE A 123 -10.98 -7.23 -20.77
CA ILE A 123 -9.99 -8.07 -21.47
C ILE A 123 -10.69 -9.13 -22.33
N ASN A 124 -11.69 -9.81 -21.78
CA ASN A 124 -12.44 -10.88 -22.42
C ASN A 124 -13.23 -10.41 -23.66
N GLU A 125 -13.86 -9.22 -23.61
CA GLU A 125 -14.51 -8.67 -24.80
C GLU A 125 -13.50 -8.39 -25.92
N CYS A 126 -12.32 -7.83 -25.61
CA CYS A 126 -11.25 -7.62 -26.61
C CYS A 126 -10.72 -8.91 -27.27
N TYR A 127 -10.93 -10.09 -26.66
CA TYR A 127 -10.61 -11.39 -27.28
C TYR A 127 -11.77 -11.97 -28.09
N LYS A 128 -13.03 -11.73 -27.68
CA LYS A 128 -14.23 -12.12 -28.46
C LYS A 128 -14.26 -11.41 -29.82
N ASP A 129 -13.96 -10.11 -29.84
CA ASP A 129 -13.90 -9.31 -31.08
C ASP A 129 -12.87 -9.85 -32.08
N LYS A 130 -11.90 -10.64 -31.60
CA LYS A 130 -10.83 -11.28 -32.39
C LYS A 130 -11.10 -12.77 -32.65
N HIS A 131 -12.27 -13.29 -32.29
CA HIS A 131 -12.66 -14.70 -32.37
C HIS A 131 -11.66 -15.69 -31.73
N ASN A 132 -10.94 -15.28 -30.67
CA ASN A 132 -9.81 -16.04 -30.13
C ASN A 132 -10.14 -16.76 -28.81
N GLU A 133 -11.12 -17.66 -28.86
CA GLU A 133 -11.58 -18.44 -27.69
C GLU A 133 -10.49 -19.36 -27.11
N ALA A 134 -9.56 -19.83 -27.96
CA ALA A 134 -8.46 -20.70 -27.55
C ALA A 134 -7.49 -19.98 -26.59
N GLU A 135 -7.10 -18.74 -26.87
CA GLU A 135 -6.25 -17.95 -25.98
C GLU A 135 -6.97 -17.57 -24.68
N VAL A 136 -8.29 -17.28 -24.73
CA VAL A 136 -9.11 -17.05 -23.51
C VAL A 136 -9.11 -18.29 -22.61
N SER A 137 -9.29 -19.47 -23.19
CA SER A 137 -9.24 -20.75 -22.46
C SER A 137 -7.85 -21.03 -21.87
N LYS A 138 -6.80 -20.83 -22.67
CA LYS A 138 -5.40 -20.99 -22.26
C LYS A 138 -5.06 -20.07 -21.09
N LEU A 139 -5.34 -18.77 -21.22
CA LEU A 139 -5.10 -17.76 -20.19
C LEU A 139 -5.83 -18.11 -18.88
N ARG A 140 -7.11 -18.52 -18.95
CA ARG A 140 -7.86 -18.98 -17.77
C ARG A 140 -7.25 -20.24 -17.12
N SER A 141 -6.72 -21.15 -17.92
CA SER A 141 -6.15 -22.44 -17.47
C SER A 141 -4.76 -22.31 -16.85
N ASN A 142 -4.01 -21.25 -17.17
CA ASN A 142 -2.67 -20.99 -16.63
C ASN A 142 -2.72 -20.74 -15.11
N PRO A 143 -1.84 -21.35 -14.31
CA PRO A 143 -1.76 -21.10 -12.87
C PRO A 143 -1.07 -19.77 -12.58
N THR A 144 -1.55 -19.06 -11.56
CA THR A 144 -0.82 -17.91 -11.00
C THR A 144 0.35 -18.40 -10.14
N ILE A 145 1.59 -18.04 -10.51
CA ILE A 145 2.82 -18.47 -9.82
C ILE A 145 3.61 -17.23 -9.34
N PRO A 146 3.50 -16.85 -8.06
CA PRO A 146 4.40 -15.89 -7.44
C PRO A 146 5.88 -16.26 -7.56
N LYS A 147 6.72 -15.25 -7.82
CA LYS A 147 8.19 -15.33 -7.93
C LYS A 147 8.93 -14.48 -6.90
N MET A 148 8.43 -13.29 -6.64
CA MET A 148 8.99 -12.37 -5.65
C MET A 148 7.87 -11.67 -4.88
N ILE A 149 8.03 -11.52 -3.57
CA ILE A 149 7.14 -10.81 -2.68
C ILE A 149 7.94 -9.75 -1.93
N ASN A 150 7.56 -8.48 -2.05
CA ASN A 150 8.08 -7.41 -1.20
C ASN A 150 6.90 -6.82 -0.40
N GLY A 151 7.01 -6.81 0.93
CA GLY A 151 5.93 -6.41 1.84
C GLY A 151 6.39 -5.50 2.98
N ILE A 152 5.56 -4.54 3.33
CA ILE A 152 5.77 -3.60 4.43
C ILE A 152 4.54 -3.64 5.33
N LEU A 153 4.74 -4.06 6.58
CA LEU A 153 3.75 -3.88 7.64
C LEU A 153 3.76 -2.39 8.04
N VAL A 154 2.76 -1.64 7.55
CA VAL A 154 2.64 -0.18 7.72
C VAL A 154 2.07 0.17 9.10
N SER A 155 1.17 -0.67 9.61
CA SER A 155 0.67 -0.59 10.98
C SER A 155 0.35 -2.00 11.51
N PRO A 156 0.05 -2.18 12.81
CA PRO A 156 -0.38 -3.48 13.35
C PRO A 156 -1.60 -4.10 12.64
N SER A 157 -2.35 -3.32 11.87
CA SER A 157 -3.55 -3.75 11.13
C SER A 157 -3.53 -3.43 9.63
N GLN A 158 -2.41 -2.96 9.07
CA GLN A 158 -2.26 -2.64 7.64
C GLN A 158 -0.93 -3.15 7.10
N LEU A 159 -1.02 -3.93 6.01
CA LEU A 159 0.10 -4.53 5.29
C LEU A 159 -0.01 -4.12 3.83
N GLU A 160 1.06 -3.59 3.26
CA GLU A 160 1.16 -3.26 1.84
C GLU A 160 2.22 -4.14 1.19
N ALA A 161 2.00 -4.53 -0.07
CA ALA A 161 2.93 -5.40 -0.78
C ALA A 161 2.89 -5.21 -2.29
N VAL A 162 4.03 -5.53 -2.92
CA VAL A 162 4.17 -5.71 -4.36
C VAL A 162 4.65 -7.14 -4.61
N VAL A 163 4.02 -7.82 -5.57
CA VAL A 163 4.31 -9.22 -5.90
C VAL A 163 4.56 -9.34 -7.40
N LEU A 164 5.64 -10.02 -7.79
CA LEU A 164 5.87 -10.47 -9.15
C LEU A 164 5.21 -11.84 -9.36
N LEU A 165 4.31 -11.93 -10.33
CA LEU A 165 3.57 -13.14 -10.72
C LEU A 165 3.96 -13.58 -12.13
N HIS A 166 4.00 -14.89 -12.35
CA HIS A 166 3.90 -15.50 -13.68
C HIS A 166 2.50 -16.05 -13.89
N ILE A 167 1.88 -15.77 -15.03
CA ILE A 167 0.62 -16.39 -15.47
C ILE A 167 0.83 -16.88 -16.90
N GLY A 168 1.12 -18.17 -17.04
CA GLY A 168 1.66 -18.72 -18.29
C GLY A 168 3.07 -18.18 -18.54
N ASP A 169 3.29 -17.63 -19.74
CA ASP A 169 4.57 -17.09 -20.17
C ASP A 169 4.73 -15.57 -19.86
N THR A 170 3.72 -14.95 -19.24
CA THR A 170 3.68 -13.50 -19.00
C THR A 170 3.98 -13.15 -17.53
N GLU A 171 4.80 -12.11 -17.35
CA GLU A 171 5.09 -11.47 -16.06
C GLU A 171 4.08 -10.36 -15.74
N TYR A 172 3.61 -10.33 -14.49
CA TYR A 172 2.70 -9.31 -13.96
C TYR A 172 3.19 -8.79 -12.62
N TRP A 173 3.04 -7.48 -12.40
CA TRP A 173 3.25 -6.83 -11.13
C TRP A 173 1.90 -6.61 -10.44
N THR A 174 1.78 -7.09 -9.20
CA THR A 174 0.55 -6.98 -8.41
C THR A 174 0.78 -6.15 -7.17
N SER A 175 0.06 -5.04 -7.04
CA SER A 175 0.07 -4.15 -5.86
C SER A 175 -1.10 -4.49 -4.95
N LEU A 176 -0.84 -4.66 -3.66
CA LEU A 176 -1.80 -5.14 -2.67
C LEU A 176 -1.80 -4.28 -1.40
N THR A 177 -2.99 -4.02 -0.85
CA THR A 177 -3.17 -3.57 0.53
C THR A 177 -4.08 -4.53 1.26
N LEU A 178 -3.60 -5.13 2.35
CA LEU A 178 -4.36 -6.00 3.23
C LEU A 178 -4.59 -5.29 4.56
N ARG A 179 -5.82 -5.39 5.10
CA ARG A 179 -6.17 -4.93 6.46
C ARG A 179 -6.50 -6.10 7.36
N PHE A 180 -6.12 -6.01 8.63
CA PHE A 180 -6.47 -7.00 9.64
C PHE A 180 -7.86 -6.68 10.23
N ILE A 181 -8.86 -7.45 9.82
CA ILE A 181 -10.28 -7.25 10.16
C ILE A 181 -10.81 -8.53 10.79
N MET A 182 -11.40 -8.42 11.99
CA MET A 182 -12.01 -9.55 12.72
C MET A 182 -11.12 -10.80 12.80
N GLY A 183 -9.82 -10.60 13.07
CA GLY A 183 -8.85 -11.69 13.22
C GLY A 183 -8.25 -12.25 11.92
N LYS A 184 -8.49 -11.61 10.76
CA LYS A 184 -8.04 -12.09 9.44
C LYS A 184 -7.47 -10.95 8.60
N TRP A 185 -6.46 -11.25 7.79
CA TRP A 185 -6.00 -10.34 6.74
C TRP A 185 -6.94 -10.42 5.53
N VAL A 186 -7.48 -9.28 5.11
CA VAL A 186 -8.40 -9.14 3.98
C VAL A 186 -7.85 -8.08 3.02
N CYS A 187 -7.74 -8.41 1.73
CA CYS A 187 -7.32 -7.48 0.70
C CYS A 187 -8.37 -6.37 0.50
N THR A 188 -7.98 -5.12 0.73
CA THR A 188 -8.83 -3.94 0.55
C THR A 188 -8.48 -3.14 -0.71
N LEU A 189 -7.28 -3.32 -1.24
CA LEU A 189 -6.87 -2.84 -2.56
C LEU A 189 -6.09 -3.95 -3.26
N ALA A 190 -6.38 -4.17 -4.53
CA ALA A 190 -5.63 -5.04 -5.43
C ALA A 190 -5.59 -4.38 -6.82
N ASP A 191 -4.40 -4.37 -7.42
CA ASP A 191 -4.13 -3.88 -8.77
C ASP A 191 -3.09 -4.79 -9.42
N ILE A 192 -3.20 -5.01 -10.74
CA ILE A 192 -2.33 -5.93 -11.49
C ILE A 192 -2.13 -5.43 -12.92
N GLY A 193 -0.89 -5.45 -13.41
CA GLY A 193 -0.49 -5.04 -14.77
C GLY A 193 0.82 -5.65 -15.21
#